data_AF-A0A3M1JB09-F1
#
_entry.id   AF-A0A3M1JB09-F1
#
_cell.length_a   1.000
_cell.length_b   1.000
_cell.length_c   1.000
_cell.angle_alpha   90.00
_cell.angle_beta   90.00
_cell.angle_gamma   90.00
#
_symmetry.space_group_name_H-M   'P 1'
#
loop_
_entity.id
_entity.type
_entity.pdbx_description
1 polymer ?
#
loop_
_entity_poly.entity_id
_entity_poly.type
_entity_poly.pdbx_seq_one_letter_code
_entity_poly.pdbx_strand_id
1 'polypeptide(L)'
;MVSFRSQQQWLAAGYASLGAALVVGCTHAEPFFWDTVQLGAMHADWFYEQGFQTFLLPDRIDSGHIPAFGMYLAGLWRLFGQSLLVSHWAMWPWVALVFFQWWRLLGQRPSRWPMYWGVALLLASPVAMSQLSLISPDVILLAAFLLGWNSILRRQRYWLALAVTLLALISMRGMLVALALFCWEIYRDWPAGKGRRWAQLRLTLLP
;
A
#
# COMPACT_ATOMS: atom_id res chain seq x y z
N MET A 1 -5.26 18.98 -23.92
CA MET A 1 -5.69 18.44 -22.61
C MET A 1 -4.87 17.25 -22.10
N VAL A 2 -4.28 16.40 -22.95
CA VAL A 2 -3.42 15.27 -22.50
C VAL A 2 -2.15 15.74 -21.78
N SER A 3 -1.51 16.82 -22.26
CA SER A 3 -0.29 17.39 -21.68
C SER A 3 -0.44 17.92 -20.24
N PHE A 4 -1.56 18.56 -19.91
CA PHE A 4 -1.78 19.11 -18.57
C PHE A 4 -1.94 18.02 -17.51
N ARG A 5 -2.66 16.94 -17.85
CA ARG A 5 -2.90 15.81 -16.93
C ARG A 5 -1.65 14.97 -16.71
N SER A 6 -0.77 14.86 -17.72
CA SER A 6 0.54 14.20 -17.56
C SER A 6 1.52 15.07 -16.77
N GLN A 7 1.56 16.38 -17.01
CA GLN A 7 2.41 17.29 -16.25
C GLN A 7 2.04 17.30 -14.77
N GLN A 8 0.74 17.29 -14.45
CA GLN A 8 0.26 17.21 -13.08
C GLN A 8 0.59 15.88 -12.40
N GLN A 9 0.73 14.78 -13.15
CA GLN A 9 1.17 13.49 -12.61
C GLN A 9 2.65 13.47 -12.28
N TRP A 10 3.50 14.08 -13.12
CA TRP A 10 4.93 14.21 -12.84
C TRP A 10 5.20 15.10 -11.62
N LEU A 11 4.47 16.20 -11.50
CA LEU A 11 4.53 17.04 -10.30
C LEU A 11 4.10 16.25 -9.06
N ALA A 12 3.02 15.48 -9.13
CA ALA A 12 2.57 14.64 -8.03
C ALA A 12 3.62 13.59 -7.63
N ALA A 13 4.26 12.94 -8.60
CA ALA A 13 5.33 11.98 -8.34
C ALA A 13 6.56 12.65 -7.69
N GLY A 14 6.93 13.85 -8.16
CA GLY A 14 8.01 14.65 -7.56
C GLY A 14 7.72 15.02 -6.11
N TYR A 15 6.53 15.57 -5.83
CA TYR A 15 6.13 15.91 -4.45
C TYR A 15 6.02 14.70 -3.54
N ALA A 16 5.49 13.57 -4.06
CA ALA A 16 5.43 12.33 -3.32
C ALA A 16 6.82 11.80 -2.94
N SER A 17 7.76 11.85 -3.88
CA SER A 17 9.14 11.43 -3.65
C SER A 17 9.86 12.33 -2.66
N LEU A 18 9.64 13.66 -2.74
CA LEU A 18 10.15 14.63 -1.78
C LEU A 18 9.58 14.40 -0.37
N GLY A 19 8.26 14.22 -0.26
CA GLY A 19 7.60 13.94 1.02
C GLY A 19 8.12 12.66 1.65
N ALA A 20 8.30 11.60 0.86
CA ALA A 20 8.88 10.36 1.33
C ALA A 20 10.33 10.52 1.78
N ALA A 21 11.15 11.26 1.02
CA ALA A 21 12.53 11.54 1.39
C ALA A 21 12.63 12.34 2.70
N LEU A 22 11.73 13.29 2.92
CA LEU A 22 11.66 14.04 4.17
C LEU A 22 11.30 13.14 5.36
N VAL A 23 10.24 12.32 5.24
CA VAL A 23 9.82 11.41 6.31
C VAL A 23 10.97 10.44 6.65
N VAL A 24 11.48 9.72 5.64
CA VAL A 24 12.55 8.72 5.80
C VAL A 24 13.86 9.35 6.30
N GLY A 25 14.19 10.54 5.81
CA GLY A 25 15.39 11.27 6.23
C GLY A 25 15.31 11.74 7.68
N CYS A 26 14.14 12.23 8.11
CA CYS A 26 13.94 12.66 9.50
C CYS A 26 13.91 11.49 10.49
N THR A 27 13.54 10.28 10.05
CA THR A 27 13.39 9.11 10.93
C THR A 27 14.53 8.11 10.82
N HIS A 28 15.56 8.37 10.00
CA HIS A 28 16.59 7.39 9.65
C HIS A 28 17.36 6.76 10.84
N ALA A 29 17.35 7.43 12.00
CA ALA A 29 18.03 6.99 13.21
C ALA A 29 17.10 6.28 14.22
N GLU A 30 15.80 6.20 13.96
CA GLU A 30 14.81 5.63 14.87
C GLU A 30 14.83 4.09 14.83
N PRO A 31 14.96 3.39 15.96
CA PRO A 31 15.03 1.93 15.94
C PRO A 31 13.69 1.29 15.52
N PHE A 32 13.75 0.00 15.17
CA PHE A 32 12.54 -0.83 15.07
C PHE A 32 11.76 -0.77 16.38
N PHE A 33 10.44 -0.70 16.28
CA PHE A 33 9.53 -0.51 17.41
C PHE A 33 8.34 -1.48 17.34
N TRP A 34 7.93 -2.02 18.49
CA TRP A 34 6.76 -2.90 18.62
C TRP A 34 6.83 -4.13 17.70
N ASP A 35 5.76 -4.42 16.96
CA ASP A 35 5.62 -5.56 16.05
C ASP A 35 6.67 -5.56 14.93
N THR A 36 7.20 -4.40 14.56
CA THR A 36 8.28 -4.29 13.57
C THR A 36 9.61 -4.88 14.04
N VAL A 37 9.81 -5.03 15.35
CA VAL A 37 10.98 -5.77 15.89
C VAL A 37 10.91 -7.22 15.43
N GLN A 38 9.76 -7.87 15.56
CA GLN A 38 9.59 -9.25 15.13
C GLN A 38 9.53 -9.35 13.60
N LEU A 39 8.58 -8.63 12.98
CA LEU A 39 8.25 -8.77 11.55
C LEU A 39 9.33 -8.20 10.63
N GLY A 40 10.03 -7.16 11.08
CA GLY A 40 11.11 -6.51 10.36
C GLY A 40 12.46 -7.03 10.81
N ALA A 41 12.89 -6.67 12.02
CA ALA A 41 14.26 -6.91 12.46
C ALA A 41 14.59 -8.40 12.59
N MET A 42 13.86 -9.17 13.41
CA MET A 42 14.18 -10.58 13.67
C MET A 42 14.03 -11.47 12.43
N HIS A 43 12.96 -11.26 11.64
CA HIS A 43 12.77 -12.01 10.39
C HIS A 43 13.86 -11.70 9.37
N ALA A 44 14.18 -10.41 9.18
CA ALA A 44 15.20 -10.01 8.22
C ALA A 44 16.59 -10.50 8.65
N ASP A 45 16.90 -10.42 9.94
CA ASP A 45 18.17 -10.88 10.51
C ASP A 45 18.38 -12.38 10.25
N TRP A 46 17.34 -13.18 10.51
CA TRP A 46 17.37 -14.61 10.20
C TRP A 46 17.70 -14.90 8.73
N PHE A 47 16.99 -14.28 7.78
CA PHE A 47 17.25 -14.51 6.35
C PHE A 47 18.61 -13.98 5.91
N TYR A 48 19.07 -12.88 6.51
CA TYR A 48 20.37 -12.28 6.22
C TYR A 48 21.51 -13.21 6.66
N GLU A 49 21.47 -13.70 7.91
CA GLU A 49 22.45 -14.62 8.50
C GLU A 49 22.49 -15.96 7.76
N GLN A 50 21.32 -16.55 7.48
CA GLN A 50 21.23 -17.82 6.77
C GLN A 50 21.47 -17.68 5.27
N GLY A 51 21.58 -16.46 4.74
CA GLY A 51 21.79 -16.20 3.32
C GLY A 51 20.73 -16.80 2.41
N PHE A 52 19.47 -16.76 2.85
CA PHE A 52 18.32 -17.34 2.14
C PHE A 52 18.45 -18.84 1.81
N GLN A 53 19.28 -19.60 2.54
CA GLN A 53 19.34 -21.07 2.38
C GLN A 53 18.02 -21.75 2.75
N THR A 54 17.22 -21.09 3.60
CA THR A 54 15.86 -21.49 3.97
C THR A 54 14.91 -20.31 3.77
N PHE A 55 13.69 -20.62 3.29
CA PHE A 55 12.58 -19.66 3.19
C PHE A 55 11.62 -19.75 4.39
N LEU A 56 11.85 -20.69 5.31
CA LEU A 56 11.05 -20.87 6.50
C LEU A 56 11.74 -20.24 7.71
N LEU A 57 10.92 -19.63 8.56
CA LEU A 57 11.33 -19.13 9.86
C LEU A 57 11.34 -20.28 10.88
N PRO A 58 12.19 -20.22 11.90
CA PRO A 58 12.10 -21.14 13.03
C PRO A 58 10.92 -20.77 13.92
N ASP A 59 10.31 -21.77 14.55
CA ASP A 59 9.07 -21.67 15.35
C ASP A 59 9.06 -20.51 16.36
N ARG A 60 10.22 -20.17 16.93
CA ARG A 60 10.39 -19.09 17.92
C ARG A 60 10.06 -17.68 17.40
N ILE A 61 10.15 -17.44 16.10
CA ILE A 61 9.89 -16.13 15.48
C ILE A 61 8.83 -16.20 14.39
N ASP A 62 8.29 -17.39 14.11
CA ASP A 62 7.26 -17.56 13.09
C ASP A 62 6.00 -16.76 13.45
N SER A 63 5.52 -15.96 12.50
CA SER A 63 4.30 -15.16 12.64
C SER A 63 3.08 -15.81 11.97
N GLY A 64 3.22 -17.05 11.46
CA GLY A 64 2.13 -17.84 10.88
C GLY A 64 1.70 -17.39 9.49
N HIS A 65 2.50 -16.55 8.83
CA HIS A 65 2.28 -16.12 7.45
C HIS A 65 3.61 -16.03 6.71
N ILE A 66 3.53 -15.86 5.38
CA ILE A 66 4.73 -15.70 4.54
C ILE A 66 5.50 -14.46 5.04
N PRO A 67 6.78 -14.58 5.44
CA PRO A 67 7.54 -13.47 6.01
C PRO A 67 8.16 -12.60 4.91
N ALA A 68 7.33 -12.20 3.94
CA ALA A 68 7.76 -11.48 2.75
C ALA A 68 8.42 -10.13 3.10
N PHE A 69 7.96 -9.46 4.15
CA PHE A 69 8.56 -8.21 4.64
C PHE A 69 9.99 -8.41 5.16
N GLY A 70 10.20 -9.43 5.99
CA GLY A 70 11.54 -9.79 6.48
C GLY A 70 12.47 -10.20 5.35
N MET A 71 12.00 -11.02 4.41
CA MET A 71 12.78 -11.39 3.21
C MET A 71 13.17 -10.15 2.38
N TYR A 72 12.23 -9.20 2.22
CA TYR A 72 12.47 -7.96 1.50
C TYR A 72 13.58 -7.12 2.13
N LEU A 73 13.54 -6.91 3.45
CA LEU A 73 14.59 -6.18 4.17
C LEU A 73 15.93 -6.90 4.12
N ALA A 74 15.94 -8.21 4.35
CA ALA A 74 17.16 -9.03 4.30
C ALA A 74 17.85 -8.97 2.93
N GLY A 75 17.06 -8.94 1.85
CA GLY A 75 17.58 -8.79 0.49
C GLY A 75 18.29 -7.46 0.30
N LEU A 76 17.73 -6.37 0.83
CA LEU A 76 18.37 -5.05 0.79
C LEU A 76 19.61 -4.98 1.69
N TRP A 77 19.58 -5.61 2.87
CA TRP A 77 20.75 -5.73 3.74
C TRP A 77 21.89 -6.49 3.07
N ARG A 78 21.59 -7.54 2.29
CA ARG A 78 22.59 -8.26 1.48
C ARG A 78 23.24 -7.40 0.40
N LEU A 79 22.48 -6.46 -0.19
CA LEU A 79 22.97 -5.61 -1.28
C LEU A 79 23.73 -4.37 -0.78
N PHE A 80 23.27 -3.76 0.32
CA PHE A 80 23.75 -2.45 0.79
C PHE A 80 24.38 -2.48 2.19
N GLY A 81 24.38 -3.63 2.85
CA GLY A 81 24.82 -3.80 4.24
C GLY A 81 23.66 -3.71 5.24
N GLN A 82 23.77 -4.48 6.31
CA GLN A 82 22.80 -4.46 7.41
C GLN A 82 22.98 -3.17 8.23
N SER A 83 22.02 -2.25 8.10
CA SER A 83 21.99 -1.02 8.89
C SER A 83 20.58 -0.47 9.04
N LEU A 84 20.40 0.37 10.06
CA LEU A 84 19.14 1.06 10.29
C LEU A 84 18.81 2.03 9.14
N LEU A 85 19.83 2.68 8.58
CA LEU A 85 19.69 3.57 7.43
C LEU A 85 19.12 2.82 6.21
N VAL A 86 19.69 1.66 5.86
CA VAL A 86 19.19 0.85 4.74
C VAL A 86 17.74 0.40 4.97
N SER A 87 17.39 0.09 6.22
CA SER A 87 16.03 -0.30 6.60
C SER A 87 15.01 0.83 6.42
N HIS A 88 15.37 2.07 6.76
CA HIS A 88 14.52 3.24 6.48
C HIS A 88 14.44 3.57 4.99
N TRP A 89 15.56 3.48 4.29
CA TRP A 89 15.60 3.67 2.84
C TRP A 89 14.75 2.65 2.09
N ALA A 90 14.64 1.42 2.63
CA ALA A 90 13.71 0.43 2.12
C ALA A 90 12.25 0.90 2.17
N MET A 91 11.86 1.74 3.13
CA MET A 91 10.49 2.24 3.22
C MET A 91 10.18 3.34 2.19
N TRP A 92 11.21 4.04 1.71
CA TRP A 92 11.07 5.17 0.78
C TRP A 92 10.16 4.91 -0.44
N PRO A 93 10.32 3.84 -1.24
CA PRO A 93 9.44 3.59 -2.39
C PRO A 93 7.98 3.41 -1.98
N TRP A 94 7.72 2.82 -0.80
CA TRP A 94 6.39 2.56 -0.30
C TRP A 94 5.72 3.83 0.24
N VAL A 95 6.46 4.65 0.99
CA VAL A 95 5.99 5.96 1.45
C VAL A 95 5.70 6.87 0.25
N ALA A 96 6.57 6.89 -0.76
CA ALA A 96 6.34 7.64 -1.99
C ALA A 96 5.08 7.15 -2.73
N LEU A 97 4.86 5.83 -2.78
CA LEU A 97 3.64 5.26 -3.35
C LEU A 97 2.39 5.67 -2.57
N VAL A 98 2.44 5.74 -1.23
CA VAL A 98 1.33 6.26 -0.41
C VAL A 98 0.98 7.69 -0.81
N PHE A 99 1.95 8.60 -0.83
CA PHE A 99 1.70 10.00 -1.21
C PHE A 99 1.15 10.12 -2.64
N PHE A 100 1.72 9.37 -3.58
CA PHE A 100 1.28 9.40 -4.97
C PHE A 100 -0.15 8.88 -5.15
N GLN A 101 -0.48 7.76 -4.51
CA GLN A 101 -1.81 7.16 -4.61
C GLN A 101 -2.85 7.97 -3.84
N TRP A 102 -2.47 8.60 -2.73
CA TRP A 102 -3.31 9.55 -2.01
C TRP A 102 -3.65 10.76 -2.90
N TRP A 103 -2.65 11.36 -3.55
CA TRP A 103 -2.87 12.44 -4.52
C TRP A 103 -3.82 12.02 -5.66
N ARG A 104 -3.60 10.83 -6.23
CA ARG A 104 -4.46 10.27 -7.29
C ARG A 104 -5.89 10.01 -6.84
N LEU A 105 -6.11 9.73 -5.57
CA LEU A 105 -7.44 9.55 -4.98
C LEU A 105 -8.13 10.89 -4.82
N LEU A 106 -7.43 11.91 -4.28
CA LEU A 106 -7.95 13.27 -4.13
C LEU A 106 -8.36 13.87 -5.48
N GLY A 107 -7.57 13.65 -6.53
CA GLY A 107 -7.85 14.16 -7.87
C GLY A 107 -9.06 13.52 -8.58
N GLN A 108 -9.72 12.54 -7.97
CA GLN A 108 -10.97 11.95 -8.49
C GLN A 108 -12.22 12.60 -7.90
N ARG A 109 -12.09 13.44 -6.86
CA ARG A 109 -13.24 14.14 -6.29
C ARG A 109 -13.68 15.28 -7.21
N PRO A 110 -14.99 15.43 -7.50
CA PRO A 110 -15.52 16.51 -8.33
C PRO A 110 -15.53 17.89 -7.64
N SER A 111 -15.17 17.94 -6.35
CA SER A 111 -15.19 19.16 -5.55
C SER A 111 -14.03 20.11 -5.90
N ARG A 112 -14.29 21.42 -5.79
CA ARG A 112 -13.29 22.51 -5.86
C ARG A 112 -12.28 22.47 -4.70
N TRP A 113 -12.37 21.50 -3.79
CA TRP A 113 -11.45 21.37 -2.67
C TRP A 113 -10.03 21.16 -3.19
N PRO A 114 -9.10 22.06 -2.84
CA PRO A 114 -7.76 21.96 -3.37
C PRO A 114 -7.04 20.70 -2.88
N MET A 115 -6.41 19.97 -3.80
CA MET A 115 -5.73 18.70 -3.50
C MET A 115 -4.64 18.85 -2.42
N TYR A 116 -4.00 20.03 -2.34
CA TYR A 116 -2.97 20.31 -1.35
C TYR A 116 -3.47 20.25 0.09
N TRP A 117 -4.74 20.58 0.36
CA TRP A 117 -5.30 20.42 1.71
C TRP A 117 -5.46 18.95 2.11
N GLY A 118 -5.81 18.08 1.15
CA GLY A 118 -5.90 16.65 1.43
C GLY A 118 -4.54 16.04 1.76
N VAL A 119 -3.46 16.52 1.12
CA VAL A 119 -2.08 16.13 1.47
C VAL A 119 -1.68 16.73 2.82
N ALA A 120 -1.99 18.00 3.07
CA ALA A 120 -1.71 18.64 4.35
C ALA A 120 -2.40 17.91 5.52
N LEU A 121 -3.63 17.42 5.34
CA LEU A 121 -4.33 16.62 6.34
C LEU A 121 -3.67 15.27 6.60
N LEU A 122 -3.11 14.62 5.57
CA LEU A 122 -2.34 13.40 5.74
C LEU A 122 -1.08 13.67 6.58
N LEU A 123 -0.35 14.74 6.27
CA LEU A 123 0.85 15.16 6.99
C LEU A 123 0.57 15.65 8.42
N ALA A 124 -0.58 16.29 8.64
CA ALA A 124 -1.00 16.76 9.96
C ALA A 124 -1.53 15.64 10.85
N SER A 125 -1.84 14.47 10.29
CA SER A 125 -2.33 13.33 11.06
C SER A 125 -1.17 12.66 11.80
N PRO A 126 -1.13 12.71 13.15
CA PRO A 126 -0.05 12.06 13.90
C PRO A 126 -0.07 10.54 13.72
N VAL A 127 -1.23 9.95 13.46
CA VAL A 127 -1.37 8.51 13.20
C VAL A 127 -0.77 8.14 11.84
N ALA A 128 -1.05 8.92 10.79
CA ALA A 128 -0.49 8.63 9.48
C ALA A 128 1.03 8.85 9.48
N MET A 129 1.51 9.91 10.12
CA MET A 129 2.95 10.20 10.21
C MET A 129 3.68 9.16 11.05
N SER A 130 3.15 8.76 12.21
CA SER A 130 3.81 7.71 13.01
C SER A 130 3.94 6.40 12.24
N GLN A 131 2.89 5.99 11.52
CA GLN A 131 2.92 4.77 10.72
C GLN A 131 3.88 4.87 9.53
N LEU A 132 3.94 6.02 8.84
CA LEU A 132 4.85 6.23 7.70
C LEU A 132 6.32 6.39 8.11
N SER A 133 6.58 6.73 9.37
CA SER A 133 7.93 6.84 9.93
C SER A 133 8.56 5.49 10.29
N LEU A 134 7.75 4.46 10.53
CA LEU A 134 8.20 3.14 10.99
C LEU A 134 8.71 2.27 9.83
N ILE A 135 9.69 1.42 10.13
CA ILE A 135 10.09 0.30 9.26
C ILE A 135 9.06 -0.83 9.42
N SER A 136 7.87 -0.65 8.84
CA SER A 136 6.72 -1.51 9.12
C SER A 136 6.10 -2.12 7.86
N PRO A 137 5.62 -3.37 7.92
CA PRO A 137 4.77 -3.94 6.87
C PRO A 137 3.50 -3.10 6.64
N ASP A 138 3.03 -2.37 7.65
CA ASP A 138 1.82 -1.54 7.55
C ASP A 138 1.94 -0.41 6.53
N VAL A 139 3.16 0.11 6.28
CA VAL A 139 3.42 1.09 5.22
C VAL A 139 3.15 0.49 3.84
N ILE A 140 3.60 -0.76 3.63
CA ILE A 140 3.39 -1.49 2.37
C ILE A 140 1.90 -1.83 2.22
N LEU A 141 1.23 -2.24 3.30
CA LEU A 141 -0.21 -2.51 3.28
C LEU A 141 -1.02 -1.26 2.92
N LEU A 142 -0.69 -0.09 3.49
CA LEU A 142 -1.34 1.16 3.15
C LEU A 142 -1.11 1.55 1.68
N ALA A 143 0.11 1.39 1.19
CA ALA A 143 0.46 1.66 -0.21
C ALA A 143 -0.33 0.73 -1.16
N ALA A 144 -0.36 -0.57 -0.88
CA ALA A 144 -1.07 -1.58 -1.65
C ALA A 144 -2.60 -1.37 -1.58
N PHE A 145 -3.14 -1.01 -0.41
CA PHE A 145 -4.55 -0.68 -0.25
C PHE A 145 -4.96 0.53 -1.11
N LEU A 146 -4.20 1.64 -1.05
CA LEU A 146 -4.46 2.82 -1.88
C LEU A 146 -4.28 2.53 -3.38
N LEU A 147 -3.36 1.61 -3.74
CA LEU A 147 -3.23 1.10 -5.09
C LEU A 147 -4.47 0.32 -5.53
N GLY A 148 -4.96 -0.60 -4.70
CA GLY A 148 -6.18 -1.38 -4.95
C GLY A 148 -7.39 -0.46 -5.10
N TRP A 149 -7.61 0.46 -4.16
CA TRP A 149 -8.69 1.45 -4.19
C TRP A 149 -8.68 2.24 -5.50
N ASN A 150 -7.57 2.89 -5.83
CA ASN A 150 -7.47 3.67 -7.06
C ASN A 150 -7.63 2.82 -8.32
N SER A 151 -7.20 1.57 -8.29
CA SER A 151 -7.33 0.64 -9.42
C SER A 151 -8.79 0.23 -9.65
N ILE A 152 -9.55 -0.02 -8.57
CA ILE A 152 -10.99 -0.29 -8.62
C ILE A 152 -11.72 0.91 -9.23
N LEU A 153 -11.43 2.13 -8.76
CA LEU A 153 -12.05 3.35 -9.30
C LEU A 153 -11.72 3.61 -10.76
N ARG A 154 -10.48 3.33 -11.19
CA ARG A 154 -10.00 3.58 -12.56
C ARG A 154 -10.12 2.37 -13.49
N ARG A 155 -10.76 1.27 -13.03
CA ARG A 155 -10.93 0.00 -13.77
C ARG A 155 -9.60 -0.61 -14.27
N GLN A 156 -8.53 -0.50 -13.47
CA GLN A 156 -7.18 -0.96 -13.83
C GLN A 156 -6.89 -2.36 -13.27
N ARG A 157 -7.23 -3.42 -14.04
CA ARG A 157 -7.17 -4.82 -13.57
C ARG A 157 -5.76 -5.29 -13.16
N TYR A 158 -4.72 -4.94 -13.93
CA TYR A 158 -3.35 -5.36 -13.63
C TYR A 158 -2.82 -4.75 -12.33
N TRP A 159 -3.08 -3.46 -12.10
CA TRP A 159 -2.70 -2.77 -10.86
C TRP A 159 -3.49 -3.26 -9.65
N LEU A 160 -4.75 -3.65 -9.85
CA LEU A 160 -5.56 -4.30 -8.81
C LEU A 160 -5.00 -5.67 -8.43
N ALA A 161 -4.64 -6.50 -9.41
CA ALA A 161 -4.02 -7.80 -9.16
C ALA A 161 -2.72 -7.65 -8.37
N LEU A 162 -1.85 -6.71 -8.77
CA LEU A 162 -0.63 -6.40 -8.03
C LEU A 162 -0.92 -5.97 -6.59
N ALA A 163 -1.89 -5.08 -6.38
CA ALA A 163 -2.28 -4.62 -5.05
C ALA A 163 -2.76 -5.78 -4.14
N VAL A 164 -3.63 -6.65 -4.65
CA VAL A 164 -4.14 -7.81 -3.92
C VAL A 164 -3.03 -8.79 -3.57
N THR A 165 -2.12 -9.07 -4.50
CA THR A 165 -0.96 -9.93 -4.25
C THR A 165 -0.06 -9.36 -3.16
N LEU A 166 0.26 -8.05 -3.22
CA LEU A 166 1.05 -7.39 -2.18
C LEU A 166 0.36 -7.45 -0.81
N LEU A 167 -0.94 -7.18 -0.76
CA LEU A 167 -1.72 -7.28 0.48
C LEU A 167 -1.66 -8.71 1.07
N ALA A 168 -1.83 -9.73 0.23
CA ALA A 168 -1.84 -11.11 0.69
C ALA A 168 -0.45 -11.61 1.16
N LEU A 169 0.62 -11.21 0.47
CA LEU A 169 1.97 -11.67 0.78
C LEU A 169 2.54 -11.05 2.05
N ILE A 170 2.18 -9.81 2.37
CA ILE A 170 2.80 -9.07 3.46
C ILE A 170 2.29 -9.50 4.84
N SER A 171 0.98 -9.76 4.99
CA SER A 171 0.44 -10.16 6.29
C SER A 171 -0.98 -10.75 6.23
N MET A 172 -1.37 -11.40 7.33
CA MET A 172 -2.77 -11.79 7.58
C MET A 172 -3.73 -10.60 7.56
N ARG A 173 -3.31 -9.42 8.09
CA ARG A 173 -4.09 -8.18 8.04
C ARG A 173 -4.38 -7.78 6.60
N GLY A 174 -3.37 -7.88 5.73
CA GLY A 174 -3.51 -7.56 4.32
C GLY A 174 -4.48 -8.48 3.57
N MET A 175 -4.51 -9.78 3.87
CA MET A 175 -5.50 -10.70 3.31
C MET A 175 -6.94 -10.28 3.63
N LEU A 176 -7.21 -9.86 4.87
CA LEU A 176 -8.53 -9.35 5.27
C LEU A 176 -8.88 -8.04 4.54
N VAL A 177 -7.90 -7.16 4.34
CA VAL A 177 -8.10 -5.92 3.55
C VAL A 177 -8.37 -6.23 2.08
N ALA A 178 -7.71 -7.23 1.50
CA ALA A 178 -7.99 -7.68 0.13
C ALA A 178 -9.42 -8.21 0.00
N LEU A 179 -9.89 -8.98 0.98
CA LEU A 179 -11.29 -9.40 1.05
C LEU A 179 -12.25 -8.20 1.16
N ALA A 180 -11.92 -7.21 1.99
CA ALA A 180 -12.73 -6.00 2.11
C ALA A 180 -12.81 -5.21 0.79
N LEU A 181 -11.70 -5.09 0.05
CA LEU A 181 -11.67 -4.47 -1.28
C LEU A 181 -12.54 -5.24 -2.28
N PHE A 182 -12.50 -6.57 -2.24
CA PHE A 182 -13.33 -7.41 -3.09
C PHE A 182 -14.83 -7.24 -2.77
N CYS A 183 -15.21 -7.29 -1.49
CA CYS A 183 -16.58 -7.03 -1.05
C CYS A 183 -17.06 -5.63 -1.48
N TRP A 184 -16.20 -4.62 -1.39
CA TRP A 184 -16.52 -3.28 -1.83
C TRP A 184 -16.68 -3.18 -3.35
N GLU A 185 -15.85 -3.85 -4.14
CA GLU A 185 -16.01 -3.91 -5.60
C GLU A 185 -17.35 -4.54 -5.97
N ILE A 186 -17.72 -5.67 -5.33
CA ILE A 186 -19.04 -6.29 -5.50
C ILE A 186 -20.16 -5.33 -5.11
N TYR A 187 -20.08 -4.69 -3.95
CA TYR A 187 -21.10 -3.76 -3.48
C TYR A 187 -21.28 -2.58 -4.44
N ARG A 188 -20.17 -2.03 -4.96
CA ARG A 188 -20.21 -0.91 -5.91
C ARG A 188 -20.78 -1.33 -7.27
N ASP A 189 -20.38 -2.50 -7.75
CA ASP A 189 -20.86 -3.04 -9.02
C ASP A 189 -22.23 -3.73 -8.84
N TRP A 190 -22.74 -3.84 -7.60
CA TRP A 190 -24.07 -4.33 -7.29
C TRP A 190 -25.08 -3.36 -7.90
N PRO A 191 -25.84 -3.80 -8.91
CA PRO A 191 -26.81 -2.93 -9.54
C PRO A 191 -28.00 -2.81 -8.60
N ALA A 192 -28.04 -1.73 -7.84
CA ALA A 192 -29.27 -1.18 -7.27
C ALA A 192 -30.19 -0.77 -8.44
N GLY A 193 -30.80 -1.75 -9.11
CA GLY A 193 -31.55 -1.52 -10.34
C GLY A 193 -31.64 -2.65 -11.36
N LYS A 194 -31.16 -3.88 -11.08
CA LYS A 194 -31.49 -5.05 -11.94
C LYS A 194 -32.99 -5.40 -11.94
N GLY A 195 -33.83 -4.71 -11.17
CA GLY A 195 -35.30 -4.80 -11.27
C GLY A 195 -35.88 -4.32 -12.60
N ARG A 196 -35.19 -3.46 -13.37
CA ARG A 196 -35.68 -3.00 -14.69
C ARG A 196 -35.47 -4.02 -15.81
N ARG A 197 -34.43 -4.85 -15.73
CA ARG A 197 -34.14 -5.85 -16.78
C ARG A 197 -35.11 -7.04 -16.71
N TRP A 198 -35.56 -7.41 -15.51
CA TRP A 198 -36.62 -8.40 -15.30
C TRP A 198 -38.02 -7.85 -15.58
N ALA A 199 -38.29 -6.56 -15.30
CA ALA A 199 -39.56 -5.92 -15.66
C ALA A 199 -39.75 -5.79 -17.17
N GLN A 200 -38.69 -5.49 -17.93
CA GLN A 200 -38.73 -5.46 -19.40
C GLN A 200 -38.87 -6.85 -20.02
N LEU A 201 -38.28 -7.89 -19.41
CA LEU A 201 -38.46 -9.29 -19.84
C LEU A 201 -39.87 -9.82 -19.50
N ARG A 202 -40.51 -9.37 -18.41
CA ARG A 202 -41.91 -9.71 -18.12
C ARG A 202 -42.90 -9.01 -19.05
N LEU A 203 -42.62 -7.79 -19.50
CA LEU A 203 -43.46 -7.04 -20.44
C LEU A 203 -43.33 -7.52 -21.90
N THR A 204 -42.31 -8.30 -22.23
CA THR A 204 -42.11 -8.87 -23.58
C THR A 204 -42.52 -10.34 -23.69
N LEU A 205 -42.85 -11.00 -22.57
CA LEU A 205 -43.23 -12.42 -22.50
C LEU A 205 -44.66 -12.66 -22.00
N LEU A 206 -45.44 -11.60 -21.78
CA LEU A 206 -46.89 -11.71 -21.57
C LEU A 206 -47.59 -11.23 -22.84
N PRO A 207 -48.31 -12.10 -23.57
CA PRO A 207 -49.23 -11.68 -24.62
C PRO A 207 -50.42 -10.87 -24.07
#